data_AF-A0A946UUB0-F1
#
_entry.id   AF-A0A946UUB0-F1
#
_cell.length_a   1.000
_cell.length_b   1.000
_cell.length_c   1.000
_cell.angle_alpha   90.00
_cell.angle_beta   90.00
_cell.angle_gamma   90.00
#
_symmetry.space_group_name_H-M   'P 1'
#
loop_
_entity.id
_entity.type
_entity.pdbx_description
1 polymer ?
#
loop_
_entity_poly.entity_id
_entity_poly.type
_entity_poly.pdbx_seq_one_letter_code
_entity_poly.pdbx_strand_id
1 'polypeptide(L)' 'MTDQQSPGENSPPSIDDSDDIPFMQRLLDNPFVLLVLGITVPAVFYIIWGIIEITQIPIAD' A
#
# COMPACT_ATOMS: atom_id res chain seq x y z
N MET A 1 5.35 -59.56 24.27
CA MET A 1 5.06 -58.23 24.83
C MET A 1 5.49 -57.20 23.80
N THR A 2 4.65 -56.18 23.67
CA THR A 2 4.47 -55.22 22.58
C THR A 2 5.73 -54.49 22.13
N ASP A 3 5.89 -54.42 20.81
CA ASP A 3 6.76 -53.46 20.11
C ASP A 3 6.38 -52.04 20.55
N GLN A 4 7.27 -51.38 21.29
CA GLN A 4 7.14 -49.95 21.56
C GLN A 4 7.54 -49.19 20.29
N GLN A 5 6.58 -49.09 19.39
CA GLN A 5 6.56 -48.12 18.31
C GLN A 5 6.69 -46.72 18.93
N SER A 6 7.83 -46.07 18.72
CA SER A 6 8.04 -44.66 19.03
C SER A 6 6.91 -43.86 18.40
N PRO A 7 6.12 -43.07 19.15
CA PRO A 7 5.04 -42.29 18.58
C PRO A 7 5.64 -41.33 17.56
N GLY A 8 5.16 -41.42 16.32
CA GLY A 8 5.51 -40.47 15.28
C GLY A 8 5.23 -39.04 15.72
N GLU A 9 6.14 -38.15 15.38
CA GLU A 9 5.85 -37.10 14.39
C GLU A 9 4.43 -36.53 14.48
N ASN A 10 4.17 -35.74 15.53
CA ASN A 10 2.98 -34.90 15.61
C ASN A 10 3.34 -33.57 16.30
N SER A 11 4.40 -32.91 15.84
CA SER A 11 4.42 -31.45 15.99
C SER A 11 3.31 -30.92 15.08
N PRO A 12 2.38 -30.08 15.57
CA PRO A 12 1.44 -29.39 14.69
C PRO A 12 2.24 -28.70 13.58
N PRO A 13 1.72 -28.60 12.35
CA PRO A 13 2.32 -27.69 11.39
C PRO A 13 2.36 -26.33 12.07
N SER A 14 3.57 -25.81 12.31
CA SER A 14 3.74 -24.39 12.57
C SER A 14 3.26 -23.71 11.30
N ILE A 15 1.98 -23.30 11.29
CA ILE A 15 1.49 -22.36 10.31
C ILE A 15 2.38 -21.14 10.54
N ASP A 16 3.35 -20.96 9.64
CA ASP A 16 4.07 -19.72 9.53
C ASP A 16 3.05 -18.72 8.99
N ASP A 17 2.23 -18.19 9.90
CA ASP A 17 1.40 -17.00 9.70
C ASP A 17 2.38 -15.81 9.63
N SER A 18 3.34 -15.88 8.71
CA SER A 18 3.94 -14.70 8.12
C SER A 18 2.82 -14.03 7.34
N ASP A 19 1.95 -13.35 8.09
CA ASP A 19 0.95 -12.40 7.62
C ASP A 19 1.71 -11.27 6.94
N ASP A 20 2.17 -11.54 5.71
CA ASP A 20 2.74 -10.55 4.83
C ASP A 20 1.61 -9.56 4.51
N ILE A 21 1.51 -8.53 5.36
CA ILE A 21 0.50 -7.49 5.21
C ILE A 21 0.63 -6.95 3.77
N PRO A 22 -0.44 -7.07 2.95
CA PRO A 22 -0.41 -6.65 1.56
C PRO A 22 0.10 -5.21 1.44
N PHE A 23 0.99 -4.96 0.49
CA PHE A 23 1.60 -3.64 0.30
C PHE A 23 0.56 -2.51 0.20
N MET A 24 -0.54 -2.76 -0.51
CA MET A 24 -1.63 -1.80 -0.65
C MET A 24 -2.32 -1.47 0.68
N GLN A 25 -2.42 -2.46 1.58
CA GLN A 25 -3.00 -2.28 2.90
C GLN A 25 -2.07 -1.41 3.77
N ARG A 26 -0.76 -1.69 3.76
CA ARG A 26 0.24 -0.85 4.46
C ARG A 26 0.30 0.59 3.94
N LEU A 27 0.06 0.79 2.63
CA LEU A 27 0.00 2.13 2.03
C LEU A 27 -1.24 2.90 2.51
N LEU A 28 -2.39 2.23 2.63
CA LEU A 28 -3.66 2.80 3.08
C LEU A 28 -3.82 2.86 4.61
N ASP A 29 -2.99 2.16 5.36
CA ASP A 29 -3.02 2.17 6.84
C ASP A 29 -2.12 3.26 7.45
N ASN A 30 -1.23 3.90 6.67
CA ASN A 30 -0.37 4.96 7.17
C ASN A 30 -0.98 6.36 6.92
N PRO A 31 -1.50 7.04 7.96
CA PRO A 31 -2.22 8.31 7.80
C PRO A 31 -1.37 9.41 7.16
N PHE A 32 -0.05 9.39 7.34
CA PHE A 32 0.85 10.37 6.69
C PHE A 32 0.97 10.15 5.19
N VAL A 33 0.97 8.88 4.74
CA VAL A 33 0.98 8.56 3.32
C VAL A 33 -0.32 9.03 2.67
N LEU A 34 -1.47 8.80 3.32
CA LEU A 34 -2.75 9.31 2.84
C LEU A 34 -2.80 10.83 2.86
N LEU A 35 -2.21 11.48 3.88
CA LEU A 35 -2.15 12.94 3.97
C LEU A 35 -1.32 13.51 2.82
N VAL A 36 -0.12 12.97 2.60
CA VAL A 36 0.74 13.40 1.48
C VAL A 36 0.02 13.17 0.16
N LEU A 37 -0.50 11.97 -0.08
CA LEU A 37 -1.24 11.66 -1.31
C LEU A 37 -2.46 12.58 -1.47
N GLY A 38 -3.18 12.85 -0.38
CA GLY A 38 -4.36 13.71 -0.36
C GLY A 38 -4.07 15.18 -0.66
N ILE A 39 -2.88 15.68 -0.39
CA ILE A 39 -2.46 17.05 -0.75
C ILE A 39 -1.77 17.06 -2.12
N THR A 40 -0.94 16.05 -2.40
CA THR A 40 -0.18 15.96 -3.65
C THR A 40 -1.08 15.80 -4.86
N VAL A 41 -2.13 14.96 -4.79
CA VAL A 41 -3.07 14.75 -5.91
C VAL A 41 -3.73 16.06 -6.35
N PRO A 42 -4.44 16.81 -5.49
CA PRO A 42 -5.04 18.07 -5.91
C PRO A 42 -3.98 19.12 -6.23
N ALA A 43 -2.83 19.16 -5.55
CA ALA A 43 -1.77 20.12 -5.88
C ALA A 43 -1.26 19.93 -7.31
N VAL A 44 -0.93 18.70 -7.71
CA VAL A 44 -0.49 18.40 -9.08
C VAL A 44 -1.60 18.69 -10.09
N PHE A 45 -2.85 18.34 -9.76
CA PHE A 45 -3.99 18.64 -10.60
C PHE A 45 -4.14 20.14 -10.85
N TYR A 46 -4.11 20.97 -9.80
CA TYR A 46 -4.19 22.42 -9.91
C TYR A 46 -2.99 23.04 -10.63
N ILE A 47 -1.79 22.50 -10.46
CA ILE A 47 -0.61 22.96 -11.19
C ILE A 47 -0.79 22.72 -12.69
N ILE A 48 -1.15 21.49 -13.09
CA ILE A 48 -1.36 21.15 -14.51
C ILE A 48 -2.48 22.01 -15.09
N TRP A 49 -3.61 22.11 -14.37
CA TRP A 49 -4.74 22.92 -14.81
C TRP A 49 -4.36 24.39 -14.94
N GLY A 50 -3.64 24.96 -13.98
CA GLY A 50 -3.16 26.34 -14.03
C GLY A 50 -2.18 26.59 -15.18
N ILE A 51 -1.32 25.62 -15.53
CA ILE A 51 -0.45 25.73 -16.70
C ILE A 51 -1.28 25.77 -17.98
N ILE A 52 -2.27 24.87 -18.12
CA ILE A 52 -3.18 24.86 -19.27
C ILE A 52 -3.88 26.21 -19.40
N GLU A 53 -4.45 26.72 -18.30
CA GLU A 53 -5.11 28.03 -18.24
C GLU A 53 -4.18 29.14 -18.75
N ILE A 54 -2.96 29.24 -18.21
CA ILE A 54 -1.98 30.27 -18.60
C ILE A 54 -1.64 30.19 -20.09
N THR A 55 -1.45 28.99 -20.65
CA THR A 55 -1.12 28.83 -22.08
C THR A 55 -2.27 29.20 -23.02
N GLN A 56 -3.50 29.21 -22.51
CA GLN A 56 -4.70 29.55 -23.27
C GLN A 56 -5.06 31.03 -23.18
N ILE A 57 -4.42 31.81 -22.29
CA ILE A 57 -4.64 33.25 -22.20
C ILE A 57 -4.11 33.90 -23.49
N PRO A 58 -4.99 34.52 -24.29
CA PRO A 58 -4.54 35.25 -25.47
C PRO A 58 -3.75 36.46 -25.02
N ILE A 59 -2.55 36.62 -25.59
CA ILE A 59 -1.74 37.82 -25.37
C ILE A 59 -2.45 38.94 -26.13
N ALA A 60 -2.98 39.92 -25.41
CA ALA A 60 -3.59 41.08 -26.03
C ALA A 60 -2.49 41.88 -26.75
N ASP A 61 -2.73 42.14 -28.03
CA ASP A 61 -1.90 42.99 -28.90
C ASP A 61 -2.04 44.48 -28.51
#